data_AF-A0A183URZ2-F1
#
_entry.id   AF-A0A183URZ2-F1
#
_cell.length_a   1.000
_cell.length_b   1.000
_cell.length_c   1.000
_cell.angle_alpha   90.00
_cell.angle_beta   90.00
_cell.angle_gamma   90.00
#
_symmetry.space_group_name_H-M   'P 1'
#
loop_
_entity.id
_entity.type
_entity.pdbx_description
1 polymer ?
#
loop_
_entity_poly.entity_id
_entity_poly.type
_entity_poly.pdbx_seq_one_letter_code
_entity_poly.pdbx_strand_id
1 'polypeptide(L)'
;MAVFFGIGAGHVREKAASTSIFKSRVGTELLMGKVVQLSHIGLKRTPCAQVRCRRNEFNVYLKKYFARPFDYWALDADSLTNLGDTVLIRRIDRPDRPTAVVMHKVERVVFKYGNVIDPVTKKRVVQDEYSDEIELKQRLVKEVMEDPFQQDALLFEERRAIQRERLASRMSAVRRRSE
;
A
#
# COMPACT_ATOMS: atom_id res chain seq x y z
N MET A 1 33.93 -49.07 -8.38
CA MET A 1 33.43 -48.10 -7.39
C MET A 1 32.79 -46.95 -8.16
N ALA A 2 31.50 -47.06 -8.48
CA ALA A 2 30.76 -46.07 -9.27
C ALA A 2 29.77 -45.35 -8.34
N VAL A 3 29.93 -44.05 -8.19
CA VAL A 3 29.06 -43.19 -7.39
C VAL A 3 27.98 -42.65 -8.32
N PHE A 4 26.76 -43.16 -8.19
CA PHE A 4 25.59 -42.62 -8.90
C PHE A 4 25.06 -41.39 -8.15
N PHE A 5 25.07 -40.25 -8.83
CA PHE A 5 24.52 -38.97 -8.38
C PHE A 5 23.00 -38.91 -8.67
N GLY A 6 22.23 -38.54 -7.64
CA GLY A 6 20.93 -37.85 -7.64
C GLY A 6 19.91 -38.09 -8.76
N ILE A 7 18.78 -38.71 -8.42
CA ILE A 7 17.51 -38.50 -9.11
C ILE A 7 16.63 -37.65 -8.20
N GLY A 8 16.45 -36.38 -8.58
CA GLY A 8 15.56 -35.45 -7.92
C GLY A 8 14.11 -35.91 -8.01
N ALA A 9 13.42 -35.93 -6.87
CA ALA A 9 12.01 -36.18 -6.78
C ALA A 9 11.24 -35.10 -7.56
N GLY A 10 10.76 -35.45 -8.75
CA GLY A 10 9.85 -34.62 -9.53
C GLY A 10 8.56 -34.42 -8.75
N HIS A 11 8.31 -33.19 -8.33
CA HIS A 11 7.04 -32.79 -7.74
C HIS A 11 5.99 -32.76 -8.85
N VAL A 12 5.30 -33.88 -9.07
CA VAL A 12 4.17 -33.99 -9.99
C VAL A 12 3.07 -33.09 -9.46
N ARG A 13 2.84 -31.95 -10.12
CA ARG A 13 1.65 -31.11 -9.88
C ARG A 13 0.42 -31.92 -10.27
N GLU A 14 -0.22 -32.51 -9.26
CA GLU A 14 -1.54 -33.11 -9.35
C GLU A 14 -2.50 -32.11 -10.01
N LYS A 15 -3.05 -32.48 -11.17
CA LYS A 15 -4.01 -31.65 -11.90
C LYS A 15 -5.30 -31.62 -11.08
N ALA A 16 -5.51 -30.53 -10.34
CA ALA A 16 -6.76 -30.26 -9.65
C ALA A 16 -7.96 -30.45 -10.60
N ALA A 17 -9.00 -31.12 -10.11
CA ALA A 17 -10.19 -31.49 -10.85
C ALA A 17 -10.77 -30.33 -11.68
N SER A 18 -11.22 -30.66 -12.90
CA SER A 18 -11.92 -29.76 -13.82
C SER A 18 -13.13 -29.14 -13.11
N THR A 19 -12.95 -27.95 -12.55
CA THR A 19 -14.02 -27.24 -11.86
C THR A 19 -15.03 -26.76 -12.89
N SER A 20 -16.33 -26.80 -12.56
CA SER A 20 -17.44 -26.26 -13.38
C SER A 20 -17.45 -24.73 -13.41
N ILE A 21 -16.29 -24.13 -13.68
CA ILE A 21 -16.09 -22.68 -13.75
C ILE A 21 -16.15 -22.30 -15.22
N PHE A 22 -17.14 -21.49 -15.59
CA PHE A 22 -17.14 -20.84 -16.89
C PHE A 22 -15.95 -19.87 -16.95
N LYS A 23 -15.00 -20.13 -17.87
CA LYS A 23 -13.92 -19.18 -18.14
C LYS A 23 -14.53 -17.91 -18.72
N SER A 24 -14.50 -16.83 -17.94
CA SER A 24 -14.99 -15.55 -18.41
C SER A 24 -14.08 -15.02 -19.53
N ARG A 25 -14.67 -14.73 -20.70
CA ARG A 25 -14.01 -14.04 -21.82
C ARG A 25 -13.89 -12.55 -21.48
N VAL A 26 -13.14 -12.23 -20.42
CA VAL A 26 -12.87 -10.84 -20.02
C VAL A 26 -11.59 -10.38 -20.70
N GLY A 27 -11.64 -9.23 -21.37
CA GLY A 27 -10.46 -8.59 -21.92
C GLY A 27 -9.43 -8.35 -20.81
N THR A 28 -8.16 -8.65 -21.10
CA THR A 28 -7.04 -8.38 -20.18
C THR A 28 -6.39 -7.04 -20.49
N GLU A 29 -7.14 -6.10 -21.05
CA GLU A 29 -6.61 -4.82 -21.55
C GLU A 29 -6.17 -3.91 -20.41
N LEU A 30 -6.98 -3.83 -19.37
CA LEU A 30 -6.73 -3.01 -18.19
C LEU A 30 -7.04 -3.82 -16.94
N LEU A 31 -6.05 -3.95 -16.06
CA LEU A 31 -6.17 -4.73 -14.83
C LEU A 31 -5.63 -3.91 -13.65
N MET A 32 -6.19 -4.14 -12.48
CA MET A 32 -5.72 -3.57 -11.22
C MET A 32 -5.25 -4.69 -10.31
N GLY A 33 -4.13 -4.46 -9.63
CA GLY A 33 -3.59 -5.44 -8.70
C GLY A 33 -2.58 -4.86 -7.74
N LYS A 34 -2.07 -5.74 -6.88
CA LYS A 34 -1.01 -5.43 -5.92
C LYS A 34 0.33 -5.91 -6.43
N VAL A 35 1.37 -5.10 -6.26
CA VAL A 35 2.75 -5.50 -6.57
C VAL A 35 3.22 -6.50 -5.52
N VAL A 36 3.59 -7.71 -5.97
CA VAL A 36 4.08 -8.80 -5.11
C VAL A 36 5.60 -8.86 -5.12
N GLN A 37 6.19 -8.73 -6.30
CA GLN A 37 7.64 -8.88 -6.47
C GLN A 37 8.14 -7.88 -7.50
N LEU A 38 9.34 -7.34 -7.27
CA LEU A 38 10.08 -6.53 -8.23
C LEU A 38 11.25 -7.35 -8.76
N SER A 39 11.47 -7.30 -10.07
CA SER A 39 12.55 -7.99 -10.75
C SER A 39 13.13 -7.10 -11.85
N HIS A 40 14.25 -7.51 -12.42
CA HIS A 40 14.86 -6.84 -13.57
C HIS A 40 15.06 -7.87 -14.68
N ILE A 41 14.77 -7.49 -15.92
CA ILE A 41 14.82 -8.40 -17.07
C ILE A 41 15.89 -7.96 -18.07
N GLY A 42 16.61 -8.95 -18.60
CA GLY A 42 17.59 -8.79 -19.67
C GLY A 42 18.92 -8.15 -19.22
N LEU A 43 19.84 -7.99 -20.18
CA LEU A 43 21.15 -7.39 -19.96
C LEU A 43 21.04 -5.89 -19.59
N LYS A 44 20.03 -5.21 -20.13
CA LYS A 44 19.72 -3.80 -19.85
C LYS A 44 19.09 -3.57 -18.46
N ARG A 45 18.89 -4.63 -17.68
CA ARG A 45 18.28 -4.61 -16.33
C ARG A 45 17.01 -3.76 -16.28
N THR A 46 16.09 -3.98 -17.21
CA THR A 46 14.86 -3.19 -17.27
C THR A 46 13.95 -3.56 -16.09
N PRO A 47 13.41 -2.58 -15.33
CA PRO A 47 12.60 -2.88 -14.15
C PRO A 47 11.27 -3.52 -14.54
N CYS A 48 10.87 -4.54 -13.79
CA CYS A 48 9.63 -5.27 -14.01
C CYS A 48 8.96 -5.59 -12.67
N ALA A 49 7.64 -5.47 -12.65
CA ALA A 49 6.82 -5.75 -11.48
C ALA A 49 5.93 -6.96 -11.74
N GLN A 50 5.92 -7.90 -10.79
CA GLN A 50 4.92 -8.95 -10.71
C GLN A 50 3.70 -8.43 -9.96
N VAL A 51 2.58 -8.34 -10.66
CA VAL A 51 1.32 -7.79 -10.15
C VAL A 51 0.31 -8.91 -10.00
N ARG A 52 -0.18 -9.08 -8.77
CA ARG A 52 -1.27 -10.01 -8.46
C ARG A 52 -2.61 -9.30 -8.60
N CYS A 53 -3.31 -9.63 -9.68
CA CYS A 53 -4.65 -9.16 -9.97
C CYS A 53 -5.67 -10.17 -9.41
N ARG A 54 -6.77 -9.70 -8.82
CA ARG A 54 -7.87 -10.56 -8.38
C ARG A 54 -8.98 -10.53 -9.41
N ARG A 55 -9.44 -11.69 -9.85
CA ARG A 55 -10.60 -11.83 -10.75
C ARG A 55 -11.66 -12.67 -10.09
N ASN A 56 -12.91 -12.28 -10.24
CA ASN A 56 -14.04 -13.02 -9.69
C ASN A 56 -14.47 -14.10 -10.69
N GLU A 57 -14.34 -15.35 -10.29
CA GLU A 57 -14.82 -16.51 -11.04
C GLU A 57 -16.16 -16.99 -10.46
N PHE A 58 -17.14 -17.21 -11.33
CA PHE A 58 -18.44 -17.73 -10.92
C PHE A 58 -18.39 -19.26 -10.80
N ASN A 59 -18.76 -19.77 -9.63
CA ASN A 59 -18.98 -21.19 -9.43
C ASN A 59 -20.46 -21.51 -9.65
N VAL A 60 -20.74 -22.34 -10.66
CA VAL A 60 -22.12 -22.68 -11.08
C VAL A 60 -22.86 -23.49 -10.01
N TYR A 61 -22.17 -24.41 -9.32
CA TYR A 61 -22.78 -25.27 -8.32
C TYR A 61 -23.21 -24.48 -7.08
N LEU A 62 -22.31 -23.62 -6.58
CA LEU A 62 -22.58 -22.79 -5.39
C LEU A 62 -23.32 -21.49 -5.71
N LYS A 63 -23.49 -21.16 -7.00
CA LYS A 63 -24.05 -19.90 -7.50
C LYS A 63 -23.39 -18.67 -6.85
N LYS A 64 -22.08 -18.73 -6.63
CA LYS A 64 -21.30 -17.72 -5.89
C LYS A 64 -20.01 -17.35 -6.64
N TYR A 65 -19.61 -16.09 -6.53
CA TYR A 65 -18.33 -15.61 -7.03
C TYR A 65 -17.21 -15.84 -6.02
N PHE A 66 -16.07 -16.31 -6.51
CA PHE A 66 -14.85 -16.47 -5.75
C PHE A 66 -13.73 -15.64 -6.35
N ALA A 67 -13.03 -14.88 -5.51
CA ALA A 67 -11.87 -14.11 -5.94
C ALA A 67 -10.67 -15.06 -6.14
N ARG A 68 -10.25 -15.21 -7.39
CA ARG A 68 -9.04 -15.95 -7.77
C ARG A 68 -7.89 -14.99 -8.07
N PRO A 69 -6.70 -15.20 -7.49
CA PRO A 69 -5.52 -14.41 -7.81
C PRO A 69 -4.89 -14.89 -9.13
N PHE A 70 -4.48 -13.94 -9.96
CA PHE A 70 -3.73 -14.13 -11.19
C PHE A 70 -2.51 -13.22 -11.19
N ASP A 71 -1.34 -13.79 -11.44
CA ASP A 71 -0.09 -13.05 -11.44
C ASP A 71 0.29 -12.67 -12.87
N TYR A 72 0.55 -11.39 -13.08
CA TYR A 72 0.95 -10.82 -14.36
C TYR A 72 2.28 -10.09 -14.23
N TRP A 73 3.14 -10.25 -15.23
CA TRP A 73 4.36 -9.46 -15.34
C TRP A 73 4.08 -8.18 -16.11
N ALA A 74 4.43 -7.05 -15.48
CA ALA A 74 4.30 -5.71 -16.00
C ALA A 74 5.67 -5.04 -16.12
N LEU A 75 5.88 -4.35 -17.23
CA LEU A 75 7.05 -3.49 -17.45
C LEU A 75 6.88 -2.18 -16.69
N ASP A 76 7.89 -1.79 -15.92
CA ASP A 76 7.95 -0.50 -15.23
C ASP A 76 9.18 0.25 -15.76
N ALA A 77 8.97 1.13 -16.76
CA ALA A 77 10.09 1.84 -17.40
C ALA A 77 10.72 2.88 -16.46
N ASP A 78 9.91 3.48 -15.60
CA ASP A 78 10.29 4.63 -14.77
C ASP A 78 10.60 4.23 -13.32
N SER A 79 10.59 2.94 -12.99
CA SER A 79 10.76 2.39 -11.63
C SER A 79 9.88 3.09 -10.58
N LEU A 80 8.63 3.39 -10.94
CA LEU A 80 7.70 4.13 -10.08
C LEU A 80 7.08 3.24 -9.00
N THR A 81 7.13 1.93 -9.18
CA THR A 81 6.41 0.96 -8.34
C THR A 81 7.26 0.44 -7.19
N ASN A 82 6.65 0.36 -6.01
CA ASN A 82 7.21 -0.31 -4.84
C ASN A 82 6.43 -1.59 -4.50
N LEU A 83 7.03 -2.42 -3.64
CA LEU A 83 6.38 -3.61 -3.10
C LEU A 83 5.12 -3.20 -2.31
N GLY A 84 4.00 -3.88 -2.58
CA GLY A 84 2.73 -3.62 -1.89
C GLY A 84 1.86 -2.49 -2.47
N ASP A 85 2.36 -1.76 -3.47
CA ASP A 85 1.60 -0.72 -4.17
C ASP A 85 0.40 -1.33 -4.91
N THR A 86 -0.71 -0.57 -4.97
CA THR A 86 -1.81 -0.88 -5.88
C THR A 86 -1.57 -0.17 -7.21
N VAL A 87 -1.45 -0.95 -8.27
CA VAL A 87 -1.08 -0.44 -9.60
C VAL A 87 -2.14 -0.81 -10.63
N LEU A 88 -2.26 0.05 -11.63
CA LEU A 88 -3.03 -0.18 -12.83
C LEU A 88 -2.08 -0.62 -13.94
N ILE A 89 -2.33 -1.78 -14.52
CA ILE A 89 -1.53 -2.35 -15.61
C ILE A 89 -2.36 -2.40 -16.88
N ARG A 90 -1.73 -2.02 -17.99
CA ARG A 90 -2.32 -2.05 -19.33
C ARG A 90 -1.61 -3.09 -20.18
N ARG A 91 -2.34 -3.83 -20.99
CA ARG A 91 -1.77 -4.79 -21.94
C ARG A 91 -0.96 -4.06 -23.01
N ILE A 92 0.22 -4.60 -23.32
CA ILE A 92 1.07 -4.13 -24.41
C ILE A 92 0.72 -4.93 -25.67
N ASP A 93 0.67 -4.24 -26.81
CA ASP A 93 0.56 -4.88 -28.12
C ASP A 93 1.81 -5.70 -28.47
N ARG A 94 1.70 -6.64 -29.41
CA ARG A 94 2.78 -7.58 -29.70
C ARG A 94 4.14 -6.97 -30.11
N PRO A 95 4.23 -5.88 -30.91
CA PRO A 95 5.53 -5.39 -31.36
C PRO A 95 6.37 -4.77 -30.24
N ASP A 96 5.72 -4.20 -29.22
CA ASP A 96 6.40 -3.44 -28.16
C ASP A 96 6.72 -4.29 -26.92
N ARG A 97 6.54 -5.62 -27.00
CA ARG A 97 6.80 -6.52 -25.87
C ARG A 97 8.29 -6.81 -25.76
N PRO A 98 8.93 -6.52 -24.60
CA PRO A 98 10.35 -6.83 -24.41
C PRO A 98 10.61 -8.34 -24.30
N THR A 99 9.64 -9.13 -23.85
CA THR A 99 9.77 -10.59 -23.69
C THR A 99 8.39 -11.25 -23.71
N ALA A 100 8.30 -12.53 -24.09
CA ALA A 100 7.04 -13.29 -24.11
C ALA A 100 6.30 -13.35 -22.75
N VAL A 101 7.06 -13.31 -21.65
CA VAL A 101 6.53 -13.36 -20.27
C VAL A 101 5.90 -12.02 -19.86
N VAL A 102 6.44 -10.90 -20.34
CA VAL A 102 6.01 -9.54 -19.98
C VAL A 102 4.96 -9.08 -20.98
N MET A 103 3.69 -9.14 -20.56
CA MET A 103 2.56 -8.82 -21.43
C MET A 103 1.93 -7.46 -21.15
N HIS A 104 2.26 -6.85 -20.00
CA HIS A 104 1.61 -5.63 -19.52
C HIS A 104 2.66 -4.54 -19.26
N LYS A 105 2.23 -3.29 -19.22
CA LYS A 105 2.98 -2.11 -18.80
C LYS A 105 2.26 -1.49 -17.60
N VAL A 106 3.02 -0.98 -16.64
CA VAL A 106 2.45 -0.16 -15.55
C VAL A 106 1.99 1.18 -16.14
N GLU A 107 0.71 1.49 -16.00
CA GLU A 107 0.15 2.76 -16.47
C GLU A 107 0.22 3.83 -15.37
N ARG A 108 -0.25 3.49 -14.16
CA ARG A 108 -0.20 4.39 -13.00
C ARG A 108 -0.20 3.65 -11.69
N VAL A 109 0.40 4.26 -10.67
CA VAL A 109 0.27 3.84 -9.27
C VAL A 109 -0.99 4.49 -8.70
N VAL A 110 -1.98 3.67 -8.32
CA VAL A 110 -3.26 4.17 -7.78
C VAL A 110 -3.12 4.45 -6.29
N PHE A 111 -2.52 3.52 -5.55
CA PHE A 111 -2.27 3.67 -4.13
C PHE A 111 -0.85 3.26 -3.80
N LYS A 112 -0.06 4.21 -3.29
CA LYS A 112 1.27 3.92 -2.76
C LYS A 112 1.16 3.26 -1.39
N TYR A 113 1.99 2.25 -1.16
CA TYR A 113 2.08 1.56 0.12
C TYR A 113 2.59 2.53 1.20
N GLY A 114 1.90 2.58 2.35
CA GLY A 114 2.25 3.47 3.48
C GLY A 114 1.91 4.95 3.31
N ASN A 115 1.65 5.40 2.07
CA ASN A 115 1.23 6.77 1.79
C ASN A 115 0.00 6.78 0.87
N VAL A 116 -1.13 6.34 1.42
CA VAL A 116 -2.41 6.33 0.72
C VAL A 116 -3.00 7.74 0.77
N ILE A 117 -3.28 8.29 -0.40
CA ILE A 117 -3.98 9.56 -0.57
C ILE A 117 -5.38 9.23 -1.05
N ASP A 118 -6.40 9.72 -0.34
CA ASP A 118 -7.78 9.55 -0.76
C ASP A 118 -8.01 10.28 -2.11
N PRO A 119 -8.49 9.59 -3.16
CA PRO A 119 -8.75 10.22 -4.46
C PRO A 119 -9.83 11.32 -4.40
N VAL A 120 -10.73 11.30 -3.42
CA VAL A 120 -11.82 12.28 -3.31
C VAL A 120 -11.35 13.55 -2.60
N THR A 121 -10.85 13.44 -1.37
CA THR A 121 -10.44 14.60 -0.56
C THR A 121 -9.00 15.06 -0.80
N LYS A 122 -8.18 14.22 -1.44
CA LYS A 122 -6.72 14.42 -1.61
C LYS A 122 -5.94 14.52 -0.29
N LYS A 123 -6.57 14.12 0.82
CA LYS A 123 -5.90 14.05 2.12
C LYS A 123 -5.24 12.69 2.29
N ARG A 124 -4.18 12.67 3.09
CA ARG A 124 -3.52 11.42 3.46
C ARG A 124 -4.40 10.68 4.48
N VAL A 125 -4.59 9.39 4.23
CA VAL A 125 -5.35 8.51 5.11
C VAL A 125 -4.40 7.47 5.69
N VAL A 126 -4.51 7.27 7.00
CA VAL A 126 -3.80 6.22 7.72
C VAL A 126 -4.86 5.31 8.32
N GLN A 127 -4.95 4.08 7.79
CA GLN A 127 -6.01 3.12 8.13
C GLN A 127 -7.39 3.71 7.80
N ASP A 128 -8.15 4.09 8.82
CA ASP A 128 -9.52 4.61 8.70
C ASP A 128 -9.63 6.10 9.04
N GLU A 129 -8.53 6.74 9.47
CA GLU A 129 -8.51 8.14 9.90
C GLU A 129 -7.65 9.02 8.98
N TYR A 130 -8.04 10.29 8.84
CA TYR A 130 -7.21 11.28 8.14
C TYR A 130 -6.00 11.66 8.99
N SER A 131 -4.85 11.91 8.35
CA SER A 131 -3.64 12.34 9.04
C SER A 131 -3.87 13.58 9.91
N ASP A 132 -4.64 14.54 9.41
CA ASP A 132 -4.91 15.82 10.08
C ASP A 132 -5.67 15.60 11.39
N GLU A 133 -6.59 14.62 11.42
CA GLU A 133 -7.37 14.29 12.60
C GLU A 133 -6.52 13.59 13.66
N ILE A 134 -5.62 12.70 13.22
CA ILE A 134 -4.66 12.04 14.12
C ILE A 134 -3.76 13.09 14.77
N GLU A 135 -3.23 14.04 13.99
CA GLU A 135 -2.40 15.13 14.51
C GLU A 135 -3.17 16.03 15.49
N LEU A 136 -4.43 16.33 15.18
CA LEU A 136 -5.29 17.12 16.06
C LEU A 136 -5.57 16.40 17.38
N LYS A 137 -5.91 15.11 17.33
CA LYS A 137 -6.13 14.27 18.52
C LYS A 137 -4.87 14.20 19.38
N GLN A 138 -3.70 14.00 18.78
CA GLN A 138 -2.43 13.97 19.50
C GLN A 138 -2.16 15.29 20.23
N ARG A 139 -2.41 16.43 19.58
CA ARG A 139 -2.27 17.74 20.20
C ARG A 139 -3.24 17.93 21.38
N LEU A 140 -4.51 17.56 21.20
CA LEU A 140 -5.54 17.67 22.24
C LEU A 140 -5.23 16.80 23.45
N VAL A 141 -4.80 15.55 23.25
CA VAL A 141 -4.43 14.64 24.35
C VAL A 141 -3.28 15.23 25.16
N LYS A 142 -2.27 15.79 24.49
CA LYS A 142 -1.14 16.45 25.15
C LYS A 142 -1.57 17.63 26.02
N GLU A 143 -2.42 18.51 25.50
CA GLU A 143 -2.89 19.71 26.22
C GLU A 143 -3.81 19.36 27.41
N VAL A 144 -4.67 18.36 27.26
CA VAL A 144 -5.72 18.06 28.24
C VAL A 144 -5.25 17.07 29.30
N MET A 145 -4.37 16.13 28.96
CA MET A 145 -3.97 15.06 29.88
C MET A 145 -2.53 15.21 30.35
N GLU A 146 -1.57 15.28 29.42
CA GLU A 146 -0.15 15.21 29.78
C GLU A 146 0.33 16.47 30.51
N ASP A 147 -0.01 17.65 30.00
CA ASP A 147 0.35 18.94 30.57
C ASP A 147 -0.15 19.11 32.02
N PRO A 148 -1.44 18.83 32.34
CA PRO A 148 -1.93 18.91 33.72
C PRO A 148 -1.30 17.86 34.63
N PHE A 149 -1.12 16.63 34.14
CA PHE A 149 -0.56 15.55 34.95
C PHE A 149 0.91 15.81 35.31
N GLN A 150 1.68 16.38 34.38
CA GLN A 150 3.04 16.85 34.67
C GLN A 150 3.03 17.97 35.72
N GLN A 151 2.07 18.90 35.65
CA GLN A 151 1.96 19.96 36.65
C GLN A 151 1.54 19.44 38.03
N ASP A 152 0.73 18.39 38.11
CA ASP A 152 0.34 17.76 39.38
C ASP A 152 1.50 16.99 40.02
N ALA A 153 2.46 16.50 39.23
CA ALA A 153 3.65 15.81 39.73
C ALA A 153 4.73 16.75 40.31
N LEU A 154 4.67 18.05 40.02
CA LEU A 154 5.63 19.06 40.50
C LEU A 154 5.34 19.50 41.94
N LEU A 155 6.37 19.99 42.65
CA LEU A 155 6.16 20.60 43.96
C LEU A 155 5.34 21.90 43.88
N PHE A 156 4.66 22.26 44.97
CA PHE A 156 3.80 23.45 45.06
C PHE A 156 4.48 24.77 44.68
N GLU A 157 5.80 24.91 44.89
CA GLU A 157 6.57 26.11 44.55
C GLU A 157 6.87 26.18 43.05
N GLU A 158 7.30 25.07 42.45
CA GLU A 158 7.55 24.93 41.02
C GLU A 158 6.27 25.17 40.20
N ARG A 159 5.14 24.61 40.67
CA ARG A 159 3.83 24.79 40.04
C ARG A 159 3.40 26.27 40.03
N ARG A 160 3.65 27.01 41.12
CA ARG A 160 3.36 28.45 41.22
C ARG A 160 4.22 29.30 40.30
N ALA A 161 5.50 28.94 40.13
CA ALA A 161 6.40 29.64 39.22
C ALA A 161 5.92 29.53 37.76
N ILE A 162 5.56 28.32 37.33
CA ILE A 162 5.03 28.06 35.97
C ILE A 162 3.72 28.82 35.73
N GLN A 163 2.82 28.86 36.71
CA GLN A 163 1.56 29.61 36.58
C GLN A 163 1.77 31.11 36.44
N ARG A 164 2.69 31.70 37.23
CA ARG A 164 3.06 33.13 37.12
C ARG A 164 3.62 33.46 35.75
N GLU A 165 4.48 32.59 35.21
CA GLU A 165 5.08 32.77 33.89
C GLU A 165 4.06 32.65 32.76
N ARG A 166 3.13 31.67 32.84
CA ARG A 166 2.00 31.54 31.89
C ARG A 166 1.10 32.78 31.92
N LEU A 167 0.80 33.32 33.11
CA LEU A 167 -0.01 34.54 33.27
C LEU A 167 0.68 35.75 32.65
N ALA A 168 1.97 35.96 32.93
CA ALA A 168 2.76 37.06 32.35
C ALA A 168 2.81 36.96 30.81
N SER A 169 3.02 35.75 30.29
CA SER A 169 3.05 35.47 28.86
C SER A 169 1.71 35.77 28.19
N ARG A 170 0.59 35.27 28.73
CA ARG A 170 -0.76 35.55 28.22
C ARG A 170 -1.10 37.03 28.28
N MET A 171 -0.76 37.71 29.38
CA MET A 171 -0.99 39.15 29.55
C MET A 171 -0.22 39.95 28.49
N SER A 172 1.03 39.57 28.18
CA SER A 172 1.82 40.20 27.11
C SER A 172 1.23 39.98 25.71
N ALA A 173 0.71 38.77 25.42
CA ALA A 173 0.11 38.45 24.14
C ALA A 173 -1.22 39.18 23.91
N VAL A 174 -2.02 39.36 24.96
CA VAL A 174 -3.26 40.16 24.90
C VAL A 174 -2.93 41.62 24.64
N ARG A 175 -1.94 42.19 25.34
CA ARG A 175 -1.48 43.58 25.13
C ARG A 175 -1.04 43.83 23.69
N ARG A 176 -0.29 42.89 23.10
CA ARG A 176 0.14 42.96 21.69
C ARG A 176 -0.99 42.83 20.66
N ARG A 177 -2.17 42.34 21.03
CA ARG A 177 -3.34 42.29 20.13
C ARG A 177 -4.22 43.54 20.23
N SER A 178 -4.06 44.35 21.27
CA SER A 178 -4.84 45.58 21.49
C SER A 178 -4.17 46.86 20.98
N GLU A 179 -2.91 46.76 20.54
CA GLU A 179 -2.17 47.78 19.78
C GLU A 179 -2.28 47.48 18.28
#